data_AF-A0A3B1AUP2-F1
#
_entry.id   AF-A0A3B1AUP2-F1
#
_cell.length_a   1.000
_cell.length_b   1.000
_cell.length_c   1.000
_cell.angle_alpha   90.00
_cell.angle_beta   90.00
_cell.angle_gamma   90.00
#
_symmetry.space_group_name_H-M   'P 1'
#
loop_
_entity.id
_entity.type
_entity.pdbx_description
1 polymer ?
#
loop_
_entity_poly.entity_id
_entity_poly.type
_entity_poly.pdbx_seq_one_letter_code
_entity_poly.pdbx_strand_id
1 'polypeptide(L)'
;MKKIILAAALTLTLSGAAYANVAAEDFQKILDDHWQNTLHENPAFASRFGLRAFDGKLADNSPEAHARHKAYNAEILARLAQINVKKLDKDALLNYKIFKRQRVMKRESYTHKGHLFAITNRGGWHMSFAQSPGNMPFLEKADYENYLGQLADYPRYNAENISILAEAIKQGYTQYCPSMAGYETSISSHITDDVTTSVFYAPFTKFPEKISQEKRREFTRRGTSLITEKIIPAYKEFYKFYQKEYNPNCRKTIGV
;
A
#
# COMPACT_ATOMS: atom_id res chain seq x y z
N MET A 1 -67.58 17.85 -47.69
CA MET A 1 -67.14 16.85 -46.70
C MET A 1 -65.60 16.94 -46.66
N LYS A 2 -64.95 17.68 -45.73
CA LYS A 2 -64.45 17.26 -44.38
C LYS A 2 -63.71 15.89 -44.47
N LYS A 3 -62.42 15.66 -44.15
CA LYS A 3 -61.35 16.28 -43.31
C LYS A 3 -59.98 15.77 -43.83
N ILE A 4 -58.93 16.59 -44.03
CA ILE A 4 -57.84 16.99 -43.11
C ILE A 4 -57.05 15.83 -42.45
N ILE A 5 -55.83 15.62 -42.99
CA ILE A 5 -54.49 15.42 -42.39
C ILE A 5 -54.43 14.82 -40.97
N LEU A 6 -53.63 13.75 -40.79
CA LEU A 6 -52.65 13.66 -39.68
C LEU A 6 -51.57 12.60 -39.98
N ALA A 7 -50.38 13.08 -40.35
CA ALA A 7 -49.14 12.34 -40.17
C ALA A 7 -48.77 12.41 -38.68
N ALA A 8 -48.72 11.28 -37.99
CA ALA A 8 -48.24 11.20 -36.62
C ALA A 8 -46.86 10.55 -36.62
N ALA A 9 -45.84 11.40 -36.44
CA ALA A 9 -44.48 11.02 -36.13
C ALA A 9 -44.44 10.21 -34.82
N LEU A 10 -44.00 8.97 -34.89
CA LEU A 10 -43.58 8.20 -33.71
C LEU A 10 -42.06 8.31 -33.61
N THR A 11 -41.58 9.44 -33.10
CA THR A 11 -40.17 9.61 -32.72
C THR A 11 -39.84 8.71 -31.54
N LEU A 12 -38.85 7.84 -31.76
CA LEU A 12 -38.20 6.96 -30.77
C LEU A 12 -37.99 7.62 -29.40
N THR A 13 -38.68 7.13 -28.37
CA THR A 13 -38.27 7.30 -26.98
C THR A 13 -37.47 6.07 -26.51
N LEU A 14 -36.25 5.90 -27.05
CA LEU A 14 -35.26 4.91 -26.58
C LEU A 14 -34.07 5.53 -25.84
N SER A 15 -34.11 6.84 -25.59
CA SER A 15 -33.01 7.59 -24.94
C SER A 15 -33.03 7.55 -23.39
N GLY A 16 -33.88 6.75 -22.74
CA GLY A 16 -33.87 6.64 -21.27
C GLY A 16 -32.86 5.59 -20.77
N ALA A 17 -32.99 4.37 -21.30
CA ALA A 17 -32.18 3.22 -20.89
C ALA A 17 -30.72 3.33 -21.34
N ALA A 18 -30.47 3.83 -22.56
CA ALA A 18 -29.11 3.98 -23.08
C ALA A 18 -28.27 4.96 -22.25
N TYR A 19 -28.86 6.03 -21.71
CA TYR A 19 -28.11 7.04 -20.96
C TYR A 19 -27.96 6.70 -19.47
N ALA A 20 -28.86 5.88 -18.91
CA ALA A 20 -28.66 5.29 -17.59
C ALA A 20 -27.45 4.32 -17.62
N ASN A 21 -27.28 3.60 -18.73
CA ASN A 21 -26.16 2.70 -18.92
C ASN A 21 -24.82 3.45 -18.99
N VAL A 22 -24.73 4.55 -19.74
CA VAL A 22 -23.47 5.31 -19.88
C VAL A 22 -22.96 5.89 -18.55
N ALA A 23 -23.84 6.48 -17.73
CA ALA A 23 -23.40 7.06 -16.44
C ALA A 23 -22.90 5.98 -15.45
N ALA A 24 -23.50 4.79 -15.49
CA ALA A 24 -23.07 3.64 -14.71
C ALA A 24 -21.75 3.06 -15.23
N GLU A 25 -21.59 2.94 -16.55
CA GLU A 25 -20.34 2.51 -17.20
C GLU A 25 -19.17 3.46 -16.92
N ASP A 26 -19.40 4.78 -17.02
CA ASP A 26 -18.39 5.79 -16.70
C ASP A 26 -17.95 5.71 -15.22
N PHE A 27 -18.91 5.51 -14.31
CA PHE A 27 -18.60 5.33 -12.90
C PHE A 27 -17.84 4.02 -12.64
N GLN A 28 -18.27 2.92 -13.27
CA GLN A 28 -17.58 1.64 -13.16
C GLN A 28 -16.13 1.74 -13.66
N LYS A 29 -15.91 2.44 -14.77
CA LYS A 29 -14.56 2.70 -15.27
C LYS A 29 -13.68 3.45 -14.26
N ILE A 30 -14.23 4.43 -13.53
CA ILE A 30 -13.49 5.12 -12.45
C ILE A 30 -13.10 4.13 -11.35
N LEU A 31 -14.00 3.22 -10.97
CA LEU A 31 -13.70 2.20 -9.96
C LEU A 31 -12.62 1.23 -10.43
N ASP A 32 -12.69 0.77 -11.67
CA ASP A 32 -11.73 -0.16 -12.25
C ASP A 32 -10.34 0.47 -12.38
N ASP A 33 -10.26 1.69 -12.91
CA ASP A 33 -9.00 2.45 -12.99
C ASP A 33 -8.43 2.68 -11.57
N HIS A 34 -9.29 2.99 -10.59
CA HIS A 34 -8.89 3.12 -9.20
C HIS A 34 -8.35 1.83 -8.59
N TRP A 35 -8.99 0.71 -8.90
CA TRP A 35 -8.54 -0.61 -8.45
C TRP A 35 -7.16 -0.94 -9.02
N GLN A 36 -6.96 -0.76 -10.33
CA GLN A 36 -5.66 -1.00 -10.97
C GLN A 36 -4.56 -0.12 -10.38
N ASN A 37 -4.83 1.18 -10.18
CA ASN A 37 -3.86 2.07 -9.55
C ASN A 37 -3.55 1.65 -8.10
N THR A 38 -4.55 1.19 -7.34
CA THR A 38 -4.34 0.73 -5.96
C THR A 38 -3.44 -0.49 -5.90
N LEU A 39 -3.61 -1.43 -6.84
CA LEU A 39 -2.74 -2.59 -6.96
C LEU A 39 -1.32 -2.14 -7.31
N HIS A 40 -1.17 -1.18 -8.22
CA HIS A 40 0.14 -0.64 -8.62
C HIS A 40 0.89 0.07 -7.49
N GLU A 41 0.21 0.95 -6.76
CA GLU A 41 0.80 1.73 -5.67
C GLU A 41 0.97 0.91 -4.38
N ASN A 42 0.40 -0.28 -4.30
CA ASN A 42 0.52 -1.14 -3.11
C ASN A 42 0.89 -2.59 -3.46
N PRO A 43 2.17 -2.85 -3.79
CA PRO A 43 2.67 -4.18 -4.14
C PRO A 43 2.38 -5.27 -3.10
N ALA A 44 2.48 -4.92 -1.81
CA ALA A 44 2.21 -5.84 -0.71
C ALA A 44 0.73 -6.25 -0.65
N PHE A 45 -0.19 -5.31 -0.90
CA PHE A 45 -1.62 -5.60 -0.98
C PHE A 45 -1.95 -6.44 -2.20
N ALA A 46 -1.39 -6.10 -3.36
CA ALA A 46 -1.63 -6.85 -4.60
C ALA A 46 -1.12 -8.30 -4.52
N SER A 47 0.00 -8.53 -3.81
CA SER A 47 0.53 -9.87 -3.53
C SER A 47 -0.47 -10.76 -2.79
N ARG A 48 -1.36 -10.20 -1.94
CA ARG A 48 -2.41 -10.96 -1.24
C ARG A 48 -3.48 -11.52 -2.18
N PHE A 49 -3.63 -10.93 -3.37
CA PHE A 49 -4.53 -11.42 -4.42
C PHE A 49 -3.80 -12.32 -5.43
N GLY A 50 -2.56 -12.75 -5.12
CA GLY A 50 -1.75 -13.57 -6.02
C GLY A 50 -1.15 -12.79 -7.20
N LEU A 51 -1.25 -11.46 -7.20
CA LEU A 51 -0.65 -10.62 -8.23
C LEU A 51 0.82 -10.39 -7.91
N ARG A 52 1.69 -10.94 -8.78
CA ARG A 52 3.15 -10.92 -8.65
C ARG A 52 3.79 -9.75 -9.42
N ALA A 53 3.01 -8.71 -9.73
CA ALA A 53 3.25 -7.79 -10.85
C ALA A 53 4.17 -6.59 -10.54
N PHE A 54 4.95 -6.61 -9.46
CA PHE A 54 5.71 -5.43 -9.02
C PHE A 54 7.20 -5.67 -8.85
N ASP A 55 7.72 -6.73 -9.48
CA ASP A 55 9.17 -7.02 -9.56
C ASP A 55 9.88 -7.04 -8.19
N GLY A 56 9.17 -7.46 -7.13
CA GLY A 56 9.68 -7.46 -5.77
C GLY A 56 9.85 -6.07 -5.15
N LYS A 57 9.20 -5.03 -5.65
CA LYS A 57 9.23 -3.71 -5.01
C LYS A 57 8.35 -3.65 -3.76
N LEU A 58 8.83 -2.92 -2.76
CA LEU A 58 8.05 -2.49 -1.61
C LEU A 58 7.34 -1.17 -1.92
N ALA A 59 6.43 -0.77 -1.02
CA ALA A 59 5.75 0.51 -1.15
C ALA A 59 6.75 1.68 -1.28
N ASP A 60 6.38 2.68 -2.08
CA ASP A 60 7.12 3.93 -2.21
C ASP A 60 6.53 4.94 -1.21
N ASN A 61 7.30 5.23 -0.17
CA ASN A 61 6.92 6.15 0.91
C ASN A 61 7.58 7.52 0.75
N SER A 62 8.18 7.79 -0.41
CA SER A 62 8.83 9.07 -0.70
C SER A 62 7.84 10.25 -0.71
N PRO A 63 8.34 11.49 -0.49
CA PRO A 63 7.55 12.70 -0.71
C PRO A 63 6.95 12.77 -2.11
N GLU A 64 7.67 12.28 -3.12
CA GLU A 64 7.23 12.21 -4.51
C GLU A 64 6.02 11.29 -4.66
N ALA A 65 6.06 10.09 -4.05
CA ALA A 65 4.90 9.19 -4.03
C ALA A 65 3.69 9.82 -3.34
N HIS A 66 3.90 10.49 -2.22
CA HIS A 66 2.84 11.21 -1.52
C HIS A 66 2.19 12.28 -2.41
N ALA A 67 3.01 13.05 -3.14
CA ALA A 67 2.54 14.05 -4.09
C ALA A 67 1.77 13.42 -5.26
N ARG A 68 2.28 12.32 -5.84
CA ARG A 68 1.59 11.56 -6.90
C ARG A 68 0.24 11.05 -6.43
N HIS A 69 0.15 10.43 -5.24
CA HIS A 69 -1.11 9.94 -4.69
C HIS A 69 -2.12 11.06 -4.46
N LYS A 70 -1.65 12.23 -3.98
CA LYS A 70 -2.51 13.40 -3.78
C LYS A 70 -3.06 13.94 -5.10
N ALA A 71 -2.22 14.05 -6.12
CA ALA A 71 -2.63 14.46 -7.46
C ALA A 71 -3.65 13.49 -8.05
N TYR A 72 -3.40 12.18 -7.94
CA TYR A 72 -4.32 11.15 -8.39
C TYR A 72 -5.68 11.21 -7.69
N ASN A 73 -5.72 11.39 -6.36
CA ASN A 73 -6.99 11.53 -5.65
C ASN A 73 -7.77 12.79 -6.10
N ALA A 74 -7.07 13.88 -6.45
CA ALA A 74 -7.71 15.07 -7.00
C ALA A 74 -8.31 14.80 -8.40
N GLU A 75 -7.59 14.08 -9.26
CA GLU A 75 -8.09 13.64 -10.57
C GLU A 75 -9.37 12.78 -10.43
N ILE A 76 -9.36 11.79 -9.54
CA ILE A 76 -10.53 10.93 -9.30
C ILE A 76 -11.73 11.75 -8.81
N LEU A 77 -11.53 12.72 -7.90
CA LEU A 77 -12.61 13.61 -7.46
C LEU A 77 -13.17 14.47 -8.61
N ALA A 78 -12.31 14.94 -9.52
CA ALA A 78 -12.74 15.69 -10.69
C ALA A 78 -13.57 14.81 -11.66
N ARG A 79 -13.14 13.57 -11.91
CA ARG A 79 -13.88 12.58 -12.71
C ARG A 79 -15.23 12.24 -12.09
N LEU A 80 -15.28 12.02 -10.77
CA LEU A 80 -16.53 11.75 -10.05
C LEU A 80 -17.52 12.92 -10.10
N ALA A 81 -17.04 14.16 -10.26
CA ALA A 81 -17.91 15.33 -10.38
C ALA A 81 -18.65 15.40 -11.73
N GLN A 82 -18.16 14.71 -12.76
CA GLN A 82 -18.79 14.65 -14.09
C GLN A 82 -19.92 13.60 -14.18
N ILE A 83 -20.01 12.68 -13.22
CA ILE A 83 -21.04 11.63 -13.22
C ILE A 83 -22.42 12.23 -12.95
N ASN A 84 -23.36 12.02 -13.87
CA ASN A 84 -24.76 12.39 -13.66
C ASN A 84 -25.45 11.41 -12.72
N VAL A 85 -25.38 11.69 -11.42
CA VAL A 85 -25.94 10.84 -10.36
C VAL A 85 -27.45 10.57 -10.47
N LYS A 86 -28.21 11.38 -11.20
CA LYS A 86 -29.66 11.17 -11.43
C LYS A 86 -29.93 10.02 -12.40
N LYS A 87 -28.93 9.60 -13.17
CA LYS A 87 -29.00 8.49 -14.13
C LYS A 87 -28.47 7.17 -13.58
N LEU A 88 -27.95 7.17 -12.35
CA LEU A 88 -27.51 5.95 -11.67
C LEU A 88 -28.71 5.20 -11.10
N ASP A 89 -28.68 3.87 -11.18
CA ASP A 89 -29.58 3.03 -10.40
C ASP A 89 -29.26 3.10 -8.89
N LYS A 90 -30.05 2.40 -8.08
CA LYS A 90 -29.93 2.46 -6.62
C LYS A 90 -28.57 1.97 -6.10
N ASP A 91 -28.03 0.91 -6.68
CA ASP A 91 -26.81 0.26 -6.22
C ASP A 91 -25.59 1.07 -6.66
N ALA A 92 -25.56 1.52 -7.93
CA ALA A 92 -24.52 2.41 -8.44
C ALA A 92 -24.51 3.75 -7.70
N LEU A 93 -25.68 4.31 -7.35
CA LEU A 93 -25.77 5.53 -6.56
C LEU A 93 -25.22 5.35 -5.13
N LEU A 94 -25.49 4.20 -4.49
CA LEU A 94 -24.94 3.89 -3.18
C LEU A 94 -23.41 3.77 -3.24
N ASN A 95 -22.90 2.99 -4.19
CA ASN A 95 -21.46 2.83 -4.41
C ASN A 95 -20.77 4.16 -4.71
N TYR A 96 -21.37 5.00 -5.55
CA TYR A 96 -20.88 6.35 -5.84
C TYR A 96 -20.76 7.18 -4.56
N LYS A 97 -21.79 7.20 -3.71
CA LYS A 97 -21.78 7.97 -2.45
C LYS A 97 -20.68 7.50 -1.50
N ILE A 98 -20.53 6.18 -1.34
CA ILE A 98 -19.48 5.58 -0.49
C ILE A 98 -18.10 5.94 -1.03
N PHE A 99 -17.86 5.67 -2.31
CA PHE A 99 -16.56 5.91 -2.93
C PHE A 99 -16.19 7.39 -2.92
N LYS A 100 -17.10 8.29 -3.30
CA LYS A 100 -16.89 9.74 -3.22
C LYS A 100 -16.55 10.19 -1.81
N ARG A 101 -17.26 9.68 -0.79
CA ARG A 101 -16.96 9.99 0.61
C ARG A 101 -15.54 9.55 0.98
N GLN A 102 -15.12 8.34 0.61
CA GLN A 102 -13.76 7.86 0.85
C GLN A 102 -12.70 8.75 0.17
N ARG A 103 -12.94 9.22 -1.07
CA ARG A 103 -12.01 10.13 -1.77
C ARG A 103 -11.94 11.52 -1.16
N VAL A 104 -13.06 12.06 -0.69
CA VAL A 104 -13.11 13.33 0.04
C VAL A 104 -12.34 13.21 1.37
N MET A 105 -12.59 12.14 2.14
CA MET A 105 -11.84 11.89 3.38
C MET A 105 -10.35 11.68 3.11
N LYS A 106 -9.97 11.03 1.99
CA LYS A 106 -8.56 10.90 1.60
C LYS A 106 -7.96 12.27 1.28
N ARG A 107 -8.68 13.15 0.57
CA ARG A 107 -8.23 14.53 0.32
C ARG A 107 -7.99 15.28 1.62
N GLU A 108 -8.93 15.19 2.56
CA GLU A 108 -8.82 15.80 3.89
C GLU A 108 -7.65 15.20 4.68
N SER A 109 -7.37 13.90 4.57
CA SER A 109 -6.23 13.29 5.27
C SER A 109 -4.88 13.92 4.91
N TYR A 110 -4.72 14.48 3.69
CA TYR A 110 -3.51 15.18 3.28
C TYR A 110 -3.28 16.52 4.00
N THR A 111 -4.30 17.09 4.64
CA THR A 111 -4.14 18.28 5.49
C THR A 111 -3.73 17.91 6.91
N HIS A 112 -3.80 16.63 7.27
CA HIS A 112 -3.45 16.11 8.57
C HIS A 112 -2.04 15.51 8.56
N LYS A 113 -1.42 15.45 9.74
CA LYS A 113 -0.04 14.96 9.93
C LYS A 113 0.03 13.46 10.24
N GLY A 114 -1.05 12.72 9.97
CA GLY A 114 -1.14 11.28 10.27
C GLY A 114 -0.03 10.44 9.61
N HIS A 115 0.44 10.85 8.43
CA HIS A 115 1.54 10.18 7.73
C HIS A 115 2.88 10.22 8.50
N LEU A 116 3.06 11.15 9.45
CA LEU A 116 4.26 11.23 10.29
C LEU A 116 4.29 10.16 11.40
N PHE A 117 3.15 9.53 11.70
CA PHE A 117 3.06 8.44 12.68
C PHE A 117 3.29 7.08 12.01
N ALA A 118 4.45 6.90 11.38
CA ALA A 118 4.82 5.65 10.69
C ALA A 118 5.04 4.45 11.65
N ILE A 119 5.13 4.72 12.96
CA ILE A 119 5.20 3.71 14.02
C ILE A 119 4.17 3.98 15.11
N THR A 120 3.77 2.92 15.79
CA THR A 120 2.97 2.93 17.04
C THR A 120 3.58 1.93 18.02
N ASN A 121 3.12 1.88 19.26
CA ASN A 121 3.57 0.85 20.20
C ASN A 121 3.16 -0.59 19.83
N ARG A 122 2.29 -0.75 18.81
CA ARG A 122 1.79 -2.04 18.33
C ARG A 122 2.25 -2.39 16.91
N GLY A 123 3.00 -1.51 16.26
CA GLY A 123 3.30 -1.70 14.86
C GLY A 123 4.29 -0.70 14.28
N GLY A 124 4.76 -1.02 13.09
CA GLY A 124 5.68 -0.23 12.31
C GLY A 124 5.99 -0.98 11.02
N TRP A 125 6.57 -0.28 10.06
CA TRP A 125 6.91 -0.87 8.77
C TRP A 125 7.87 -2.07 8.92
N HIS A 126 8.79 -2.01 9.89
CA HIS A 126 9.78 -3.05 10.17
C HIS A 126 9.12 -4.32 10.74
N MET A 127 8.12 -4.18 11.62
CA MET A 127 7.36 -5.33 12.13
C MET A 127 6.53 -5.96 11.02
N SER A 128 5.84 -5.14 10.22
CA SER A 128 5.04 -5.65 9.09
C SER A 128 5.91 -6.36 8.06
N PHE A 129 7.11 -5.85 7.77
CA PHE A 129 8.05 -6.49 6.85
C PHE A 129 8.58 -7.81 7.41
N ALA A 130 8.94 -7.87 8.69
CA ALA A 130 9.39 -9.09 9.36
C ALA A 130 8.34 -10.21 9.39
N GLN A 131 7.05 -9.83 9.42
CA GLN A 131 5.93 -10.77 9.34
C GLN A 131 5.56 -11.16 7.91
N SER A 132 6.07 -10.44 6.90
CA SER A 132 5.67 -10.61 5.51
C SER A 132 5.94 -12.03 4.95
N PRO A 133 7.07 -12.71 5.27
CA PRO A 133 7.33 -14.06 4.76
C PRO A 133 6.25 -15.07 5.17
N GLY A 134 5.68 -14.94 6.38
CA GLY A 134 4.61 -15.82 6.86
C GLY A 134 3.28 -15.66 6.13
N ASN A 135 3.13 -14.61 5.31
CA ASN A 135 1.93 -14.31 4.54
C ASN A 135 2.11 -14.51 3.02
N MET A 136 3.24 -15.08 2.60
CA MET A 136 3.57 -15.32 1.18
C MET A 136 3.42 -16.79 0.81
N PRO A 137 3.07 -17.11 -0.45
CA PRO A 137 2.75 -18.48 -0.86
C PRO A 137 3.98 -19.41 -0.96
N PHE A 138 5.13 -18.93 -1.45
CA PHE A 138 6.35 -19.74 -1.71
C PHE A 138 6.09 -21.08 -2.42
N LEU A 139 5.18 -21.08 -3.39
CA LEU A 139 4.78 -22.27 -4.14
C LEU A 139 5.58 -22.39 -5.44
N GLU A 140 5.86 -21.29 -6.12
CA GLU A 140 6.49 -21.24 -7.44
C GLU A 140 7.82 -20.50 -7.40
N LYS A 141 8.67 -20.70 -8.42
CA LYS A 141 9.94 -19.96 -8.58
C LYS A 141 9.73 -18.44 -8.51
N ALA A 142 8.65 -17.94 -9.10
CA ALA A 142 8.30 -16.53 -9.10
C ALA A 142 8.04 -15.95 -7.70
N ASP A 143 7.55 -16.75 -6.75
CA ASP A 143 7.31 -16.30 -5.38
C ASP A 143 8.65 -16.00 -4.67
N TYR A 144 9.66 -16.84 -4.90
CA TYR A 144 11.00 -16.63 -4.37
C TYR A 144 11.70 -15.43 -5.03
N GLU A 145 11.57 -15.26 -6.34
CA GLU A 145 12.13 -14.08 -7.03
C GLU A 145 11.50 -12.77 -6.53
N ASN A 146 10.18 -12.74 -6.34
CA ASN A 146 9.50 -11.58 -5.76
C ASN A 146 9.99 -11.28 -4.34
N TYR A 147 10.13 -12.32 -3.49
CA TYR A 147 10.64 -12.15 -2.14
C TYR A 147 12.09 -11.66 -2.11
N LEU A 148 12.96 -12.20 -2.98
CA LEU A 148 14.35 -11.74 -3.11
C LEU A 148 14.41 -10.29 -3.57
N GLY A 149 13.53 -9.86 -4.47
CA GLY A 149 13.40 -8.45 -4.84
C GLY A 149 13.02 -7.57 -3.64
N GLN A 150 12.07 -8.02 -2.81
CA GLN A 150 11.63 -7.26 -1.62
C GLN A 150 12.75 -7.16 -0.57
N LEU A 151 13.54 -8.23 -0.40
CA LEU A 151 14.71 -8.19 0.46
C LEU A 151 15.77 -7.19 -0.06
N ALA A 152 15.96 -7.13 -1.38
CA ALA A 152 16.88 -6.20 -2.01
C ALA A 152 16.41 -4.73 -1.92
N ASP A 153 15.10 -4.49 -1.96
CA ASP A 153 14.49 -3.16 -1.92
C ASP A 153 14.30 -2.62 -0.49
N TYR A 154 14.37 -3.48 0.52
CA TYR A 154 14.16 -3.11 1.93
C TYR A 154 15.02 -1.93 2.42
N PRO A 155 16.32 -1.80 2.08
CA PRO A 155 17.11 -0.63 2.51
C PRO A 155 16.52 0.71 2.07
N ARG A 156 16.02 0.81 0.82
CA ARG A 156 15.32 2.01 0.34
C ARG A 156 14.07 2.27 1.16
N TYR A 157 13.22 1.25 1.30
CA TYR A 157 11.98 1.34 2.08
C TYR A 157 12.24 1.75 3.52
N ASN A 158 13.29 1.21 4.16
CA ASN A 158 13.68 1.56 5.52
C ASN A 158 14.14 3.02 5.62
N ALA A 159 14.99 3.49 4.69
CA ALA A 159 15.48 4.87 4.67
C ALA A 159 14.33 5.88 4.49
N GLU A 160 13.37 5.61 3.62
CA GLU A 160 12.18 6.46 3.43
C GLU A 160 11.36 6.59 4.73
N ASN A 161 11.14 5.48 5.43
CA ASN A 161 10.40 5.49 6.69
C ASN A 161 11.18 6.17 7.84
N ILE A 162 12.50 6.00 7.91
CA ILE A 162 13.35 6.76 8.83
C ILE A 162 13.24 8.26 8.53
N SER A 163 13.25 8.66 7.25
CA SER A 163 13.06 10.06 6.87
C SER A 163 11.71 10.63 7.32
N ILE A 164 10.63 9.84 7.24
CA ILE A 164 9.32 10.22 7.77
C ILE A 164 9.39 10.47 9.28
N LEU A 165 10.03 9.57 10.03
CA LEU A 165 10.18 9.74 11.47
C LEU A 165 11.08 10.92 11.84
N ALA A 166 12.14 11.18 11.07
CA ALA A 166 12.99 12.36 11.26
C ALA A 166 12.19 13.65 11.06
N GLU A 167 11.29 13.68 10.06
CA GLU A 167 10.37 14.80 9.87
C GLU A 167 9.33 14.90 10.99
N ALA A 168 8.85 13.77 11.50
CA ALA A 168 7.95 13.73 12.66
C ALA A 168 8.58 14.36 13.91
N ILE A 169 9.87 14.11 14.15
CA ILE A 169 10.64 14.74 15.22
C ILE A 169 10.68 16.26 15.02
N LYS A 170 11.07 16.73 13.82
CA LYS A 170 11.17 18.17 13.51
C LYS A 170 9.85 18.91 13.70
N GLN A 171 8.73 18.29 13.32
CA GLN A 171 7.40 18.89 13.45
C GLN A 171 6.73 18.63 14.80
N GLY A 172 7.34 17.85 15.71
CA GLY A 172 6.77 17.51 17.01
C GLY A 172 5.57 16.55 16.97
N TYR A 173 5.44 15.74 15.91
CA TYR A 173 4.39 14.72 15.72
C TYR A 173 4.91 13.30 16.00
N THR A 174 5.62 13.11 17.10
CA THR A 174 6.11 11.80 17.55
C THR A 174 5.13 11.13 18.52
N GLN A 175 5.30 9.82 18.74
CA GLN A 175 4.56 9.07 19.75
C GLN A 175 4.82 9.58 21.18
N TYR A 176 3.96 9.21 22.13
CA TYR A 176 4.12 9.50 23.56
C TYR A 176 5.12 8.53 24.20
N CYS A 177 6.25 9.02 24.74
CA CYS A 177 7.37 8.17 25.16
C CYS A 177 6.99 6.99 26.08
N PRO A 178 6.19 7.17 27.14
CA PRO A 178 5.80 6.05 28.01
C PRO A 178 5.03 4.95 27.28
N SER A 179 4.29 5.27 26.21
CA SER A 179 3.62 4.24 25.40
C SER A 179 4.56 3.44 24.52
N MET A 180 5.75 3.99 24.23
CA MET A 180 6.78 3.39 23.38
C MET A 180 7.90 2.69 24.19
N ALA A 181 7.75 2.57 25.51
CA ALA A 181 8.72 1.87 26.34
C ALA A 181 8.93 0.43 25.85
N GLY A 182 10.19 0.05 25.62
CA GLY A 182 10.57 -1.28 25.13
C GLY A 182 10.39 -1.48 23.62
N TYR A 183 9.92 -0.47 22.86
CA TYR A 183 9.69 -0.60 21.42
C TYR A 183 10.96 -0.95 20.65
N GLU A 184 12.14 -0.54 21.13
CA GLU A 184 13.43 -0.86 20.56
C GLU A 184 13.68 -2.37 20.42
N THR A 185 13.06 -3.20 21.28
CA THR A 185 13.11 -4.66 21.19
C THR A 185 12.45 -5.21 19.93
N SER A 186 11.42 -4.54 19.42
CA SER A 186 10.77 -4.90 18.15
C SER A 186 11.68 -4.70 16.93
N ILE A 187 12.76 -3.94 17.10
CA ILE A 187 13.76 -3.69 16.07
C ILE A 187 14.96 -4.63 16.29
N SER A 188 15.50 -4.67 17.51
CA SER A 188 16.70 -5.45 17.82
C SER A 188 16.49 -6.95 17.71
N SER A 189 15.27 -7.47 17.88
CA SER A 189 14.95 -8.89 17.70
C SER A 189 15.24 -9.42 16.29
N HIS A 190 15.40 -8.52 15.31
CA HIS A 190 15.71 -8.88 13.91
C HIS A 190 17.18 -8.68 13.55
N ILE A 191 18.01 -8.27 14.51
CA ILE A 191 19.45 -8.12 14.36
C ILE A 191 20.11 -9.40 14.87
N THR A 192 20.33 -10.37 13.97
CA THR A 192 20.92 -11.67 14.32
C THR A 192 22.36 -11.74 13.81
N ASP A 193 23.21 -12.50 14.51
CA ASP A 193 24.55 -12.86 14.01
C ASP A 193 24.50 -14.09 13.11
N ASP A 194 23.67 -15.08 13.47
CA ASP A 194 23.39 -16.25 12.63
C ASP A 194 22.18 -15.98 11.75
N VAL A 195 22.43 -15.80 10.45
CA VAL A 195 21.42 -15.58 9.41
C VAL A 195 20.34 -16.68 9.38
N THR A 196 20.67 -17.91 9.75
CA THR A 196 19.72 -19.03 9.70
C THR A 196 18.63 -18.95 10.76
N THR A 197 18.88 -18.19 11.83
CA THR A 197 17.88 -17.89 12.88
C THR A 197 16.96 -16.72 12.53
N SER A 198 17.25 -16.01 11.45
CA SER A 198 16.47 -14.86 11.02
C SER A 198 15.10 -15.29 10.50
N VAL A 199 14.04 -14.56 10.89
CA VAL A 199 12.68 -14.75 10.35
C VAL A 199 12.66 -14.61 8.82
N PHE A 200 13.57 -13.82 8.26
CA PHE A 200 13.71 -13.62 6.81
C PHE A 200 14.30 -14.83 6.09
N TYR A 201 15.00 -15.71 6.82
CA TYR A 201 15.59 -16.93 6.27
C TYR A 201 14.58 -18.08 6.18
N ALA A 202 13.48 -18.01 6.94
CA ALA A 202 12.49 -19.08 7.05
C ALA A 202 12.02 -19.67 5.71
N PRO A 203 11.74 -18.88 4.65
CA PRO A 203 11.30 -19.42 3.35
C PRO A 203 12.32 -20.33 2.65
N PHE A 204 13.60 -20.23 3.00
CA PHE A 204 14.68 -21.02 2.39
C PHE A 204 14.95 -22.34 3.12
N THR A 205 14.20 -22.63 4.19
CA THR A 205 14.34 -23.88 4.97
C THR A 205 13.54 -25.04 4.38
N LYS A 206 12.46 -24.72 3.64
CA LYS A 206 11.57 -25.71 3.02
C LYS A 206 11.14 -25.23 1.64
N PHE A 207 11.33 -26.09 0.64
CA PHE A 207 10.94 -25.82 -0.74
C PHE A 207 9.92 -26.85 -1.22
N PRO A 208 8.96 -26.46 -2.06
CA PRO A 208 8.11 -27.40 -2.79
C PRO A 208 8.94 -28.35 -3.66
N GLU A 209 8.48 -29.60 -3.82
CA GLU A 209 9.18 -30.63 -4.60
C GLU A 209 9.49 -30.19 -6.04
N LYS A 210 8.56 -29.48 -6.68
CA LYS A 210 8.70 -28.96 -8.05
C LYS A 210 9.82 -27.93 -8.26
N ILE A 211 10.41 -27.37 -7.20
CA ILE A 211 11.58 -26.49 -7.31
C ILE A 211 12.84 -27.36 -7.37
N SER A 212 13.60 -27.28 -8.46
CA SER A 212 14.82 -28.06 -8.66
C SER A 212 15.88 -27.74 -7.59
N GLN A 213 16.70 -28.73 -7.25
CA GLN A 213 17.74 -28.57 -6.22
C GLN A 213 18.72 -27.44 -6.54
N GLU A 214 19.04 -27.23 -7.81
CA GLU A 214 19.86 -26.11 -8.28
C GLU A 214 19.22 -24.76 -7.92
N LYS A 215 17.92 -24.59 -8.22
CA LYS A 215 17.21 -23.36 -7.89
C LYS A 215 17.06 -23.14 -6.38
N ARG A 216 16.87 -24.21 -5.60
CA ARG A 216 16.89 -24.12 -4.13
C ARG A 216 18.21 -23.55 -3.62
N ARG A 217 19.33 -24.10 -4.08
CA ARG A 217 20.68 -23.61 -3.71
C ARG A 217 20.89 -22.15 -4.13
N GLU A 218 20.44 -21.79 -5.33
CA GLU A 218 20.53 -20.42 -5.82
C GLU A 218 19.73 -19.43 -4.95
N PHE A 219 18.46 -19.74 -4.67
CA PHE A 219 17.59 -18.89 -3.85
C PHE A 219 18.08 -18.77 -2.42
N THR A 220 18.49 -19.89 -1.80
CA THR A 220 19.07 -19.85 -0.45
C THR A 220 20.33 -18.98 -0.41
N ARG A 221 21.24 -19.10 -1.39
CA ARG A 221 22.46 -18.28 -1.45
C ARG A 221 22.15 -16.79 -1.61
N ARG A 222 21.28 -16.43 -2.57
CA ARG A 222 20.87 -15.04 -2.80
C ARG A 222 20.16 -14.45 -1.58
N GLY A 223 19.24 -15.21 -1.00
CA GLY A 223 18.52 -14.82 0.21
C GLY A 223 19.44 -14.59 1.40
N THR A 224 20.39 -15.50 1.62
CA THR A 224 21.41 -15.37 2.68
C THR A 224 22.20 -14.08 2.53
N SER A 225 22.74 -13.82 1.33
CA SER A 225 23.50 -12.60 1.04
C SER A 225 22.66 -11.34 1.27
N LEU A 226 21.41 -11.30 0.78
CA LEU A 226 20.53 -10.15 0.99
C LEU A 226 20.19 -9.93 2.47
N ILE A 227 19.95 -10.99 3.24
CA ILE A 227 19.65 -10.86 4.67
C ILE A 227 20.87 -10.30 5.42
N THR A 228 22.05 -10.86 5.17
CA THR A 228 23.31 -10.45 5.82
C THR A 228 23.75 -9.05 5.41
N GLU A 229 23.66 -8.71 4.13
CA GLU A 229 24.26 -7.49 3.58
C GLU A 229 23.28 -6.31 3.49
N LYS A 230 21.96 -6.57 3.48
CA LYS A 230 20.93 -5.54 3.29
C LYS A 230 19.98 -5.45 4.48
N ILE A 231 19.38 -6.56 4.88
CA ILE A 231 18.32 -6.55 5.91
C ILE A 231 18.89 -6.23 7.28
N ILE A 232 19.83 -7.04 7.79
CA ILE A 232 20.39 -6.86 9.13
C ILE A 232 21.01 -5.45 9.28
N PRO A 233 21.80 -4.92 8.31
CA PRO A 233 22.28 -3.55 8.36
C PRO A 233 21.18 -2.49 8.40
N ALA A 234 20.08 -2.65 7.64
CA ALA A 234 18.96 -1.71 7.67
C ALA A 234 18.23 -1.72 9.04
N TYR A 235 18.06 -2.88 9.67
CA TYR A 235 17.54 -2.96 11.04
C TYR A 235 18.50 -2.33 12.06
N LYS A 236 19.82 -2.52 11.91
CA LYS A 236 20.83 -1.84 12.74
C LYS A 236 20.77 -0.32 12.59
N GLU A 237 20.58 0.17 11.37
CA GLU A 237 20.40 1.60 11.07
C GLU A 237 19.15 2.15 11.77
N PHE A 238 18.01 1.47 11.61
CA PHE A 238 16.77 1.91 12.26
C PHE A 238 16.88 1.85 13.79
N TYR A 239 17.48 0.81 14.35
CA TYR A 239 17.70 0.69 15.80
C TYR A 239 18.56 1.83 16.34
N LYS A 240 19.64 2.19 15.62
CA LYS A 240 20.50 3.32 15.97
C LYS A 240 19.74 4.64 15.91
N PHE A 241 19.00 4.89 14.82
CA PHE A 241 18.17 6.08 14.67
C PHE A 241 17.12 6.18 15.79
N TYR A 242 16.41 5.09 16.06
CA TYR A 242 15.36 5.06 17.08
C TYR A 242 15.92 5.43 18.46
N GLN A 243 17.04 4.82 18.87
CA GLN A 243 17.63 5.10 20.17
C GLN A 243 18.25 6.49 20.29
N LYS A 244 18.90 6.98 19.23
CA LYS A 244 19.66 8.25 19.29
C LYS A 244 18.83 9.48 18.97
N GLU A 245 17.80 9.33 18.16
CA GLU A 245 17.03 10.46 17.64
C GLU A 245 15.56 10.37 18.02
N TYR A 246 14.88 9.25 17.74
CA TYR A 246 13.43 9.18 17.98
C TYR A 246 13.05 9.12 19.45
N ASN A 247 13.59 8.16 20.21
CA ASN A 247 13.24 7.94 21.62
C ASN A 247 13.61 9.13 22.53
N PRO A 248 14.73 9.85 22.33
CA PRO A 248 15.01 11.05 23.12
C PRO A 248 14.08 12.24 22.80
N ASN A 249 13.53 12.28 21.57
CA ASN A 249 12.69 13.37 21.09
C ASN A 249 11.20 13.01 20.98
N CYS A 250 10.78 11.85 21.50
CA CYS A 250 9.36 11.52 21.57
C CYS A 250 8.63 12.46 22.55
N ARG A 251 7.31 12.58 22.40
CA ARG A 251 6.52 13.52 23.21
C ARG A 251 6.39 13.02 24.64
N LYS A 252 6.48 13.96 25.59
CA LYS A 252 6.33 13.70 27.04
C LYS A 252 4.93 13.99 27.58
N THR A 253 4.02 14.49 26.74
CA THR A 253 2.63 14.79 27.11
C THR A 253 1.67 13.86 26.40
N ILE A 254 0.59 13.47 27.08
CA ILE A 254 -0.48 12.65 26.50
C ILE A 254 -1.28 13.49 25.51
N GLY A 255 -1.68 12.88 24.39
CA GLY A 255 -2.46 13.53 23.32
C GLY A 255 -1.62 13.95 22.12
N VAL A 256 -2.33 14.27 21.03
CA VAL A 256 -1.76 14.78 19.77
C VAL A 256 -1.71 16.30 19.83
#